data_AF-A0A4X2JXY9-F1
#
_entry.id   AF-A0A4X2JXY9-F1
#
_cell.length_a   1.000
_cell.length_b   1.000
_cell.length_c   1.000
_cell.angle_alpha   90.00
_cell.angle_beta   90.00
_cell.angle_gamma   90.00
#
_symmetry.space_group_name_H-M   'P 1'
#
loop_
_entity.id
_entity.type
_entity.pdbx_description
1 polymer ?
#
loop_
_entity_poly.entity_id
_entity_poly.type
_entity_poly.pdbx_seq_one_letter_code
_entity_poly.pdbx_strand_id
1 'polypeptide(L)' 'MLMSLPTLTVLVPLISLAGLIYSASVDENFPHGCTSTTSLCFYSLLLPIILPVCVILYLWTWTQN' A
#
# COMPACT_ATOMS: atom_id res chain seq x y z
N MET A 1 6.34 9.21 -21.17
CA MET A 1 5.78 7.84 -21.11
C MET A 1 4.91 7.75 -19.88
N LEU A 2 3.62 7.49 -20.04
CA LEU A 2 2.77 7.07 -18.91
C LEU A 2 3.29 5.70 -18.45
N MET A 3 3.55 5.53 -17.15
CA MET A 3 3.87 4.21 -16.61
C MET A 3 2.75 3.24 -16.96
N SER A 4 3.10 2.02 -17.36
CA SER A 4 2.11 1.00 -17.66
C SER A 4 1.31 0.69 -16.39
N LEU A 5 0.00 0.47 -16.54
CA LEU A 5 -0.88 0.12 -15.44
C LEU A 5 -0.31 -0.99 -14.52
N PRO A 6 0.25 -2.11 -15.03
CA PRO A 6 0.89 -3.11 -14.17
C PRO A 6 2.08 -2.56 -13.37
N THR A 7 2.85 -1.61 -13.89
CA THR A 7 3.95 -0.99 -13.16
C THR A 7 3.44 -0.13 -12.02
N LEU A 8 2.41 0.69 -12.27
CA LEU A 8 1.77 1.54 -11.25
C LEU A 8 1.21 0.69 -10.10
N THR A 9 0.64 -0.46 -10.45
CA THR A 9 0.05 -1.41 -9.51
C THR A 9 1.06 -1.96 -8.50
N VAL A 10 2.28 -2.23 -8.92
CA VAL A 10 3.34 -2.71 -8.02
C VAL A 10 3.97 -1.54 -7.27
N LEU A 11 4.15 -0.41 -7.95
CA LEU A 11 4.87 0.73 -7.41
C LEU A 11 4.10 1.43 -6.29
N VAL A 12 2.77 1.55 -6.39
CA VAL A 12 1.95 2.21 -5.36
C VAL A 12 2.02 1.50 -4.00
N PRO A 13 1.74 0.19 -3.89
CA PRO A 13 1.94 -0.56 -2.64
C PRO A 13 3.37 -0.49 -2.12
N LEU A 14 4.37 -0.51 -3.01
CA LEU A 14 5.79 -0.48 -2.61
C LEU A 14 6.17 0.87 -2.00
N ILE A 15 5.75 1.99 -2.62
CA ILE A 15 5.99 3.35 -2.10
C ILE A 15 5.25 3.54 -0.78
N SER A 16 4.00 3.09 -0.69
CA SER A 16 3.22 3.18 0.54
C SER A 16 3.80 2.35 1.67
N LEU A 17 4.30 1.15 1.39
CA LEU A 17 5.00 0.33 2.37
C LEU A 17 6.28 1.02 2.85
N ALA A 18 7.07 1.56 1.92
CA ALA A 18 8.28 2.31 2.26
C ALA A 18 7.97 3.55 3.12
N GLY A 19 6.91 4.30 2.78
CA GLY A 19 6.43 5.43 3.56
C GLY A 19 5.98 5.03 4.96
N LEU A 20 5.27 3.90 5.09
CA LEU A 20 4.80 3.40 6.39
C LEU A 20 5.97 2.97 7.29
N ILE A 21 6.97 2.27 6.73
CA ILE A 21 8.20 1.90 7.43
C ILE A 21 8.99 3.14 7.84
N TYR A 22 9.09 4.12 6.94
CA TYR A 22 9.75 5.38 7.23
C TYR A 22 9.06 6.10 8.41
N SER A 23 7.74 6.28 8.35
CA SER A 23 6.97 6.86 9.46
C SER A 23 7.15 6.09 10.77
N ALA A 24 7.13 4.76 10.73
CA ALA A 24 7.38 3.93 11.91
C ALA A 24 8.80 4.11 12.50
N SER A 25 9.76 4.57 11.70
CA SER A 25 11.15 4.78 12.12
C SER A 25 11.48 6.20 12.54
N VAL A 26 10.80 7.21 11.99
CA VAL A 26 11.14 8.64 12.21
C VAL A 26 10.12 9.39 13.04
N ASP A 27 8.85 8.95 13.06
CA ASP A 27 7.80 9.64 13.80
C ASP A 27 7.69 9.05 15.21
N GLU A 28 8.01 9.87 16.20
CA GLU A 28 7.96 9.52 17.63
C GLU A 28 6.53 9.25 18.11
N ASN A 29 5.54 9.78 17.40
CA ASN A 29 4.12 9.59 17.69
C ASN A 29 3.52 8.41 16.91
N PHE A 30 4.33 7.70 16.12
CA PHE A 30 3.83 6.57 15.36
C PHE A 30 3.34 5.49 16.33
N PRO A 31 2.14 4.93 16.10
CA PRO A 31 1.54 4.03 17.07
C PRO A 31 2.43 2.79 17.30
N HIS A 32 2.88 2.61 18.53
CA HIS A 32 3.80 1.54 18.94
C HIS A 32 3.32 0.13 18.57
N GLY A 33 2.00 -0.08 18.51
CA GLY A 33 1.40 -1.35 18.10
C GLY A 33 1.46 -1.62 16.60
N CYS A 34 1.90 -0.65 15.79
CA CYS A 34 1.86 -0.68 14.33
C CYS A 34 3.27 -0.61 13.71
N THR A 35 4.33 -0.61 14.51
CA THR A 35 5.72 -0.57 14.04
C THR A 35 6.23 -1.93 13.54
N SER A 36 5.60 -3.03 13.97
CA SER A 36 5.93 -4.38 13.50
C SER A 36 5.12 -4.76 12.26
N THR A 37 5.79 -5.28 11.24
CA THR A 37 5.17 -5.86 10.04
C THR A 37 4.32 -7.11 10.33
N THR A 38 4.45 -7.70 11.52
CA THR A 38 3.62 -8.81 11.98
C THR A 38 2.35 -8.35 12.70
N SER A 39 2.18 -7.05 12.93
CA SER A 39 1.05 -6.54 13.71
C SER A 39 -0.19 -6.34 12.85
N LEU A 40 -1.36 -6.66 13.42
CA LEU A 40 -2.65 -6.37 12.78
C LEU A 40 -2.83 -4.88 12.50
N CYS A 41 -2.29 -4.00 13.35
CA CYS A 41 -2.39 -2.57 13.15
C CYS A 41 -1.62 -2.11 11.89
N PHE A 42 -0.44 -2.66 11.63
CA PHE A 42 0.32 -2.36 10.43
C PHE A 42 -0.45 -2.73 9.15
N TYR A 43 -1.10 -3.90 9.15
CA TYR A 43 -1.98 -4.29 8.04
C TYR A 43 -3.22 -3.41 7.92
N SER A 44 -3.82 -2.98 9.02
CA SER A 44 -4.94 -2.04 9.01
C SER A 44 -4.57 -0.69 8.40
N LEU A 45 -3.32 -0.22 8.57
CA LEU A 45 -2.81 1.00 7.92
C LEU A 45 -2.53 0.81 6.42
N LEU A 46 -2.09 -0.38 6.01
CA LEU A 46 -1.89 -0.74 4.60
C LEU A 46 -3.20 -1.01 3.84
N LEU A 47 -4.23 -1.52 4.53
CA LEU A 47 -5.51 -1.90 3.95
C LEU A 47 -6.16 -0.78 3.10
N PRO A 48 -6.30 0.48 3.58
CA PRO A 48 -6.89 1.57 2.78
C PRO A 48 -6.06 1.94 1.54
N ILE A 49 -4.81 1.50 1.44
CA ILE A 49 -3.94 1.72 0.29
C ILE A 49 -4.06 0.55 -0.70
N ILE A 50 -4.10 -0.68 -0.19
CA ILE A 50 -4.21 -1.89 -1.02
C ILE A 50 -5.60 -2.00 -1.65
N LEU A 51 -6.67 -1.68 -0.92
CA LEU A 51 -8.04 -1.76 -1.43
C LEU A 51 -8.27 -1.01 -2.76
N PRO A 52 -7.96 0.30 -2.87
CA PRO A 52 -8.19 1.03 -4.11
C PRO A 52 -7.36 0.48 -5.27
N VAL A 53 -6.12 0.06 -5.03
CA VAL A 53 -5.26 -0.56 -6.05
C VAL A 53 -5.87 -1.88 -6.54
N CYS A 54 -6.34 -2.73 -5.62
CA CYS A 54 -6.99 -3.99 -5.95
C CYS A 54 -8.31 -3.78 -6.73
N VAL A 55 -9.12 -2.79 -6.36
CA VAL A 55 -10.37 -2.49 -7.06
C VAL A 55 -10.10 -2.00 -8.49
N ILE A 56 -9.11 -1.12 -8.69
CA ILE A 56 -8.71 -0.63 -10.01
C ILE A 56 -8.24 -1.78 -10.90
N LEU A 57 -7.44 -2.70 -10.35
CA LEU A 57 -7.01 -3.89 -11.07
C LEU A 57 -8.17 -4.78 -11.48
N TYR A 58 -9.07 -5.06 -10.54
CA TYR A 58 -10.22 -5.92 -10.78
C TYR A 58 -11.09 -5.36 -11.91
N LEU A 59 -11.38 -4.05 -11.86
CA LEU A 59 -12.12 -3.36 -12.92
C LEU A 59 -11.37 -3.39 -14.25
N TRP A 60 -10.06 -3.15 -14.23
CA TRP A 60 -9.23 -3.21 -15.44
C TRP A 60 -9.27 -4.60 -16.09
N THR A 61 -9.06 -5.65 -15.30
CA THR A 61 -9.13 -7.03 -15.79
C THR A 61 -10.51 -7.38 -16.33
N TRP A 62 -11.57 -6.84 -15.74
CA TRP A 62 -12.93 -7.04 -16.22
C TRP A 62 -13.18 -6.35 -17.57
N THR A 63 -12.62 -5.15 -17.78
CA THR A 63 -12.73 -4.45 -19.08
C THR A 63 -11.91 -5.07 -20.21
N GLN A 64 -10.98 -5.98 -19.89
CA GLN A 64 -10.11 -6.68 -20.84
C GLN A 64 -10.61 -8.09 -21.19
N ASN A 65 -11.74 -8.52 -20.61
CA ASN A 65 -12.40 -9.80 -20.86
C ASN A 65 -13.71 -9.60 -21.63
#